data_AF-A0A0B7IS86-F1
#
_entry.id   AF-A0A0B7IS86-F1
#
_cell.length_a   1.000
_cell.length_b   1.000
_cell.length_c   1.000
_cell.angle_alpha   90.00
_cell.angle_beta   90.00
_cell.angle_gamma   90.00
#
_symmetry.space_group_name_H-M   'P 1'
#
loop_
_entity.id
_entity.type
_entity.pdbx_description
1 polymer ?
#
loop_
_entity_poly.entity_id
_entity_poly.type
_entity_poly.pdbx_seq_one_letter_code
_entity_poly.pdbx_strand_id
1 'polypeptide(L)'
;MLEKILQYDTSWLIAINNSGSEKFDAFWLFVTHTPHWIPFFLLLLLLNFYWFKRKEAFRNMFFILLTLATTLLLVAITKELVMRLRPLNDPSIAPHLRFFDSCRRI
;
A
#
# COMPACT_ATOMS: atom_id res chain seq x y z
N MET A 1 17.06 6.83 -21.08
CA MET A 1 16.00 5.79 -20.96
C MET A 1 15.21 5.92 -19.67
N LEU A 2 15.88 6.04 -18.51
CA LEU A 2 15.23 6.25 -17.21
C LEU A 2 14.30 7.50 -17.19
N GLU A 3 14.74 8.60 -17.80
CA GLU A 3 13.93 9.83 -17.92
C GLU A 3 12.61 9.62 -18.65
N LYS A 4 12.61 8.81 -19.73
CA LYS A 4 11.37 8.47 -20.45
C LYS A 4 10.42 7.65 -19.58
N ILE A 5 10.95 6.74 -18.76
CA ILE A 5 10.16 5.94 -17.82
C ILE A 5 9.53 6.85 -16.76
N LEU A 6 10.28 7.82 -16.22
CA LEU A 6 9.77 8.80 -15.26
C LEU A 6 8.69 9.70 -15.85
N GLN A 7 8.86 10.13 -17.10
CA GLN A 7 7.84 10.89 -17.82
C GLN A 7 6.56 10.07 -17.98
N TYR A 8 6.68 8.80 -18.40
CA TYR A 8 5.52 7.92 -18.49
C TYR A 8 4.87 7.72 -17.11
N ASP A 9 5.62 7.34 -16.07
CA ASP A 9 5.11 7.17 -14.69
C ASP A 9 4.27 8.37 -14.24
N THR A 10 4.79 9.58 -14.45
CA THR A 10 4.12 10.83 -14.07
C THR A 10 2.86 11.08 -14.90
N SER A 11 2.93 10.89 -16.22
CA SER A 11 1.78 11.09 -17.11
C SER A 11 0.63 10.12 -16.82
N TRP A 12 0.95 8.84 -16.56
CA TRP A 12 -0.03 7.83 -16.20
C TRP A 12 -0.62 8.09 -14.82
N LEU A 13 0.19 8.52 -13.84
CA LEU A 13 -0.29 8.91 -12.52
C LEU A 13 -1.36 10.01 -12.62
N ILE A 14 -1.06 11.09 -13.35
CA ILE A 14 -1.98 12.23 -13.51
C ILE A 14 -3.24 11.79 -14.25
N ALA A 15 -3.10 10.98 -15.32
CA ALA A 15 -4.24 10.49 -16.09
C ALA A 15 -5.17 9.61 -15.23
N ILE A 16 -4.62 8.67 -14.47
CA ILE A 16 -5.40 7.76 -13.61
C ILE A 16 -6.05 8.52 -12.47
N ASN A 17 -5.29 9.39 -11.78
CA ASN A 17 -5.81 10.16 -10.65
C ASN A 17 -6.98 11.08 -11.05
N ASN A 18 -6.88 11.75 -12.20
CA ASN A 18 -7.94 12.62 -12.70
C ASN A 18 -9.14 11.87 -13.33
N SER A 19 -8.97 10.59 -13.67
CA SER A 19 -10.09 9.73 -14.09
C SER A 19 -10.97 9.22 -12.94
N GLY A 20 -10.62 9.56 -11.69
CA GLY A 20 -11.43 9.25 -10.52
C GLY A 20 -12.83 9.87 -10.60
N SER A 21 -13.81 9.24 -9.95
CA SER A 21 -15.20 9.71 -9.90
C SER A 21 -15.64 9.86 -8.45
N GLU A 22 -16.28 10.98 -8.12
CA GLU A 22 -16.74 11.31 -6.75
C GLU A 22 -17.60 10.21 -6.12
N LYS A 23 -18.36 9.48 -6.95
CA LYS A 23 -19.20 8.36 -6.52
C LYS A 23 -18.39 7.21 -5.90
N PHE A 24 -17.15 7.03 -6.31
CA PHE A 24 -16.28 5.93 -5.87
C PHE A 24 -15.26 6.36 -4.82
N ASP A 25 -15.21 7.63 -4.43
CA ASP A 25 -14.20 8.13 -3.48
C ASP A 25 -14.30 7.45 -2.12
N ALA A 26 -15.53 7.32 -1.61
CA ALA A 26 -15.79 6.63 -0.35
C ALA A 26 -15.36 5.16 -0.42
N PHE A 27 -15.57 4.49 -1.57
CA PHE A 27 -15.14 3.12 -1.78
C PHE A 27 -13.61 3.00 -1.74
N TRP A 28 -12.89 3.86 -2.46
CA TRP A 28 -11.42 3.83 -2.48
C TRP A 28 -10.83 4.16 -1.11
N LEU A 29 -11.38 5.14 -0.38
CA LEU A 29 -10.94 5.48 0.98
C LEU A 29 -11.19 4.32 1.96
N PHE A 30 -12.33 3.64 1.84
CA PHE A 30 -12.63 2.48 2.67
C PHE A 30 -11.64 1.33 2.42
N VAL A 31 -11.41 0.98 1.15
CA VAL A 31 -10.54 -0.14 0.76
C VAL A 31 -9.07 0.13 1.12
N THR A 32 -8.59 1.36 0.98
CA THR A 32 -7.18 1.72 1.24
C THR A 32 -6.85 1.96 2.71
N HIS A 33 -7.86 2.12 3.57
CA HIS A 33 -7.64 2.35 5.00
C HIS A 33 -7.25 1.05 5.73
N THR A 34 -5.98 0.96 6.12
CA THR A 34 -5.33 -0.25 6.66
C THR A 34 -6.08 -0.95 7.79
N PRO A 35 -6.62 -0.25 8.82
CA PRO A 35 -7.33 -0.90 9.92
C PRO A 35 -8.56 -1.73 9.50
N HIS A 36 -9.21 -1.40 8.38
CA HIS A 36 -10.38 -2.16 7.91
C HIS A 36 -10.06 -3.61 7.55
N TRP A 37 -8.79 -3.93 7.30
CA TRP A 37 -8.34 -5.27 6.96
C TRP A 37 -8.01 -6.14 8.19
N ILE A 38 -7.98 -5.58 9.40
CA ILE A 38 -7.68 -6.32 10.64
C ILE A 38 -8.63 -7.52 10.82
N PRO A 39 -9.97 -7.39 10.67
CA PRO A 39 -10.89 -8.53 10.80
C PRO A 39 -10.60 -9.65 9.80
N PHE A 40 -10.22 -9.30 8.57
CA PHE A 40 -9.87 -10.27 7.54
C PHE A 40 -8.60 -11.06 7.89
N PHE A 41 -7.54 -10.37 8.34
CA PHE A 41 -6.31 -11.05 8.77
C PHE A 41 -6.53 -11.91 10.02
N LEU A 42 -7.34 -11.46 10.97
CA LEU A 42 -7.74 -12.27 12.13
C LEU A 42 -8.50 -13.53 11.70
N LEU A 43 -9.43 -13.41 10.74
CA LEU A 43 -10.14 -14.56 10.19
C LEU A 43 -9.17 -15.57 9.58
N LEU A 44 -8.22 -15.13 8.76
CA LEU A 44 -7.20 -16.02 8.18
C LEU A 44 -6.35 -16.71 9.26
N LEU A 45 -6.01 -16.00 10.33
CA LEU A 45 -5.29 -16.53 11.47
C LEU A 45 -6.09 -17.64 12.16
N LEU A 46 -7.37 -17.41 12.41
CA LEU A 46 -8.27 -18.38 13.04
C LEU A 46 -8.47 -19.61 12.15
N LEU A 47 -8.67 -19.41 10.83
CA LEU A 47 -8.76 -20.50 9.87
C LEU A 47 -7.49 -21.35 9.85
N ASN A 48 -6.31 -20.74 9.98
CA ASN A 48 -5.05 -21.49 10.06
C ASN A 48 -5.04 -22.50 11.21
N PHE A 49 -5.50 -22.09 12.40
CA PHE A 49 -5.60 -23.01 13.55
C PHE A 49 -6.79 -23.95 13.50
N TYR A 50 -7.84 -23.60 12.76
CA TYR A 50 -9.02 -24.44 12.59
C TYR A 50 -8.76 -25.62 11.64
N TRP A 51 -8.10 -25.39 10.50
CA TRP A 51 -7.91 -26.38 9.45
C TRP A 51 -6.64 -27.24 9.62
N PHE A 52 -5.57 -26.70 10.19
CA PHE A 52 -4.28 -27.40 10.31
C PHE A 52 -4.05 -27.95 11.71
N LYS A 53 -3.30 -29.06 11.80
CA LYS A 53 -2.81 -29.57 13.10
C LYS A 53 -1.92 -28.50 13.75
N ARG A 54 -1.95 -28.40 15.09
CA ARG A 54 -1.21 -27.35 15.82
C ARG A 54 0.25 -27.17 15.39
N LYS A 55 1.00 -28.26 15.19
CA LYS A 55 2.40 -28.19 14.73
C LYS A 55 2.54 -27.51 13.36
N GLU A 56 1.66 -27.85 12.43
CA GLU A 56 1.64 -27.26 11.08
C GLU A 56 1.15 -25.81 11.11
N ALA A 57 0.13 -25.52 11.92
CA ALA A 57 -0.37 -24.15 12.11
C ALA A 57 0.73 -23.21 12.64
N PHE A 58 1.47 -23.62 13.66
CA PHE A 58 2.61 -22.85 14.18
C PHE A 58 3.74 -22.71 13.16
N ARG A 59 4.04 -23.75 12.38
CA ARG A 59 5.02 -23.66 11.29
C ARG A 59 4.58 -22.63 10.24
N ASN A 60 3.31 -22.67 9.82
CA ASN A 60 2.75 -21.73 8.87
C ASN A 60 2.80 -20.30 9.42
N MET A 61 2.42 -20.12 10.70
CA MET A 61 2.52 -18.84 11.40
C MET A 61 3.94 -18.28 11.37
N PHE A 62 4.93 -19.13 11.67
CA PHE A 62 6.33 -18.73 11.66
C PHE A 62 6.76 -18.20 10.29
N PHE A 63 6.43 -18.90 9.20
CA PHE A 63 6.76 -18.43 7.85
C PHE A 63 6.02 -17.15 7.46
N ILE A 64 4.75 -16.99 7.86
CA ILE A 64 3.99 -15.75 7.63
C ILE A 64 4.68 -14.56 8.33
N LEU A 65 5.04 -14.72 9.60
CA LEU A 65 5.71 -13.67 10.37
C LEU A 65 7.11 -13.38 9.83
N LEU A 66 7.85 -14.41 9.41
CA LEU A 66 9.17 -14.26 8.80
C LEU A 66 9.07 -13.47 7.50
N THR A 67 8.16 -13.83 6.59
CA THR A 67 7.92 -13.08 5.35
C THR A 67 7.53 -11.64 5.63
N LEU A 68 6.61 -11.41 6.58
CA LEU A 68 6.22 -10.07 6.97
C LEU A 68 7.42 -9.24 7.46
N ALA A 69 8.23 -9.79 8.37
CA ALA A 69 9.41 -9.12 8.91
C ALA A 69 10.43 -8.80 7.81
N THR A 70 10.72 -9.76 6.93
CA THR A 70 11.64 -9.55 5.80
C THR A 70 11.12 -8.49 4.84
N THR A 71 9.83 -8.50 4.49
CA THR A 71 9.23 -7.48 3.62
C THR A 71 9.30 -6.10 4.27
N LEU A 72 8.97 -5.98 5.56
CA LEU A 72 9.05 -4.69 6.28
C LEU A 72 10.48 -4.15 6.32
N LEU A 73 11.45 -5.02 6.59
CA LEU A 73 12.87 -4.66 6.57
C LEU A 73 13.30 -4.15 5.20
N LEU A 74 12.98 -4.89 4.12
CA LEU A 74 13.33 -4.50 2.76
C LEU A 74 12.67 -3.19 2.35
N VAL A 75 11.41 -2.97 2.72
CA VAL A 75 10.70 -1.70 2.47
C VAL A 75 11.37 -0.54 3.20
N ALA A 76 11.76 -0.73 4.48
CA ALA A 76 12.45 0.30 5.25
C ALA A 76 13.80 0.65 4.61
N ILE A 77 14.61 -0.37 4.28
CA ILE A 77 15.90 -0.18 3.62
C ILE A 77 15.73 0.54 2.27
N THR A 78 14.76 0.12 1.46
CA THR A 78 14.52 0.72 0.14
C THR A 78 14.10 2.18 0.24
N LYS A 79 13.29 2.53 1.26
CA LYS A 79 12.89 3.93 1.50
C LYS A 79 14.09 4.81 1.81
N GLU A 80 14.98 4.37 2.68
CA GLU A 80 16.19 5.12 3.08
C GLU A 80 17.25 5.16 1.96
N LEU A 81 17.33 4.13 1.12
CA LEU A 81 18.28 4.10 -0.01
C LEU A 81 17.83 4.98 -1.17
N VAL A 82 16.55 4.90 -1.54
CA VAL A 82 16.03 5.56 -2.76
C VAL A 82 15.59 6.99 -2.47
N MET A 83 15.09 7.29 -1.25
CA MET A 83 14.64 8.63 -0.84
C MET A 83 13.75 9.34 -1.87
N ARG A 84 12.87 8.59 -2.57
CA ARG A 84 11.95 9.17 -3.56
C ARG A 84 10.87 9.99 -2.84
N LEU A 85 10.67 11.22 -3.31
CA LEU A 85 9.57 12.06 -2.86
C LEU A 85 8.22 11.50 -3.31
N ARG A 86 7.20 11.57 -2.44
CA ARG A 86 5.83 11.19 -2.82
C ARG A 86 5.25 12.24 -3.77
N PRO A 87 4.43 11.86 -4.76
CA PRO A 87 3.85 12.81 -5.72
C PRO A 87 3.08 13.98 -5.09
N LEU A 88 2.48 13.78 -3.92
CA LEU A 88 1.76 14.83 -3.19
C LEU A 88 2.68 15.90 -2.58
N ASN A 89 3.94 15.55 -2.31
CA ASN A 89 4.94 16.46 -1.74
C ASN A 89 5.82 17.09 -2.82
N ASP A 90 5.68 16.66 -4.08
CA ASP A 90 6.41 17.22 -5.20
C ASP A 90 5.69 18.46 -5.75
N PRO A 91 6.28 19.67 -5.68
CA PRO A 91 5.63 20.90 -6.13
C PRO A 91 5.35 20.91 -7.64
N SER A 92 6.04 20.07 -8.43
CA SER A 92 5.82 19.97 -9.87
C SER A 92 4.64 19.07 -10.24
N ILE A 93 4.25 18.14 -9.37
CA ILE A 93 3.19 17.14 -9.65
C ILE A 93 1.93 17.42 -8.84
N ALA A 94 2.07 17.81 -7.58
CA ALA A 94 0.96 18.01 -6.64
C ALA A 94 -0.18 18.91 -7.17
N PRO A 95 0.08 20.03 -7.89
CA PRO A 95 -0.98 20.87 -8.44
C PRO A 95 -1.86 20.19 -9.50
N HIS A 96 -1.37 19.10 -10.10
CA HIS A 96 -2.07 18.36 -11.16
C HIS A 96 -2.86 17.15 -10.65
N LEU A 97 -2.82 16.89 -9.33
CA LEU A 97 -3.51 15.77 -8.70
C LEU A 97 -4.77 16.24 -7.98
N ARG A 98 -5.82 15.43 -8.07
CA ARG A 98 -6.97 15.44 -7.18
C ARG A 98 -6.63 14.72 -5.88
N PHE A 99 -6.88 15.37 -4.75
CA PHE A 99 -6.58 14.87 -3.41
C PHE A 99 -7.72 15.14 -2.43
N PHE A 100 -7.74 14.38 -1.33
CA PHE A 100 -8.65 14.55 -0.20
C PHE A 100 -7.90 15.19 0.99
N ASP A 101 -8.60 15.91 1.86
CA ASP A 101 -7.99 16.52 3.05
C ASP A 101 -7.31 15.51 4.00
N SER A 102 -7.74 14.25 3.97
CA SER A 102 -7.08 13.16 4.71
C SER A 102 -5.66 12.86 4.22
N CYS A 103 -5.33 13.14 2.95
CA CYS A 103 -4.01 12.87 2.37
C CYS A 103 -2.94 13.89 2.77
N ARG A 104 -3.30 15.12 3.16
CA ARG A 104 -2.33 16.19 3.48
C ARG A 104 -1.72 16.08 4.89
N ARG A 105 -2.30 15.24 5.76
CA ARG A 105 -1.87 15.08 7.15
C ARG A 105 -0.71 14.09 7.35
N ILE A 106 -0.12 13.56 6.28
CA ILE A 106 0.97 12.59 6.27
C ILE A 106 2.13 13.17 5.48
#